data_AF-A0A9Q8VC02-F1
#
_entry.id   AF-A0A9Q8VC02-F1
#
_cell.length_a   1.000
_cell.length_b   1.000
_cell.length_c   1.000
_cell.angle_alpha   90.00
_cell.angle_beta   90.00
_cell.angle_gamma   90.00
#
_symmetry.space_group_name_H-M   'P 1'
#
loop_
_entity.id
_entity.type
_entity.pdbx_description
1 polymer ?
#
loop_
_entity_poly.entity_id
_entity_poly.type
_entity_poly.pdbx_seq_one_letter_code
_entity_poly.pdbx_strand_id
1 'polypeptide(L)'
;MTDDGAPQLVYHPGDLRRERLGLTPADWAFITTQADAIMHVGAEVSHTKTYSTLRSVNVASTAELARLCLDAQLSQGRRRPVPFHFVSTGEISMLGDGGEQGALYEESVRSARVVPDQDDAVAKGYAATKWVCERMLENLAEEKASCQQGDDAGAAGPLRVWIHRPSSITTPQDESAMGPDAPILPRVLFYSRLLRAVPSEMEVGGRIGGSLDFIPLDTAAGDIVDVVMASCDEAAGGKESAPAVTMGCVRSEGGGVTGGTVLELATLREFLEAEAEQSEGAREEGQKKARFQAVPLSKWTDRAEALGLHPLLAGLFRGVE
;
A
#
# COMPACT_ATOMS: atom_id res chain seq x y z
N MET A 1 18.80 32.67 5.03
CA MET A 1 19.35 32.99 3.70
C MET A 1 20.54 32.09 3.48
N THR A 2 20.27 30.85 3.04
CA THR A 2 21.20 29.92 2.38
C THR A 2 20.32 29.04 1.50
N ASP A 3 19.85 29.66 0.42
CA ASP A 3 19.40 28.94 -0.78
C ASP A 3 20.70 28.53 -1.48
N ASP A 4 21.32 27.46 -0.98
CA ASP A 4 22.47 26.85 -1.63
C ASP A 4 21.91 26.13 -2.85
N GLY A 5 22.25 26.60 -4.05
CA GLY A 5 21.73 26.16 -5.35
C GLY A 5 22.08 24.71 -5.75
N ALA A 6 22.16 23.79 -4.79
CA ALA A 6 22.12 22.36 -5.04
C ALA A 6 20.75 22.00 -5.63
N PRO A 7 20.69 21.13 -6.65
CA PRO A 7 19.43 20.69 -7.20
C PRO A 7 18.61 19.99 -6.11
N GLN A 8 17.38 20.46 -5.89
CA GLN A 8 16.44 19.85 -4.94
C GLN A 8 16.04 18.42 -5.34
N LEU A 9 16.35 18.02 -6.59
CA LEU A 9 16.04 16.71 -7.13
C LEU A 9 17.17 16.22 -8.05
N VAL A 10 17.68 15.03 -7.76
CA VAL A 10 18.69 14.34 -8.58
C VAL A 10 18.11 13.02 -9.07
N TYR A 11 18.16 12.79 -10.38
CA TYR A 11 17.64 11.57 -11.00
C TYR A 11 18.76 10.57 -11.26
N HIS A 12 18.58 9.33 -10.82
CA HIS A 12 19.44 8.21 -11.17
C HIS A 12 18.64 7.18 -11.97
N PRO A 13 18.99 6.93 -13.25
CA PRO A 13 18.28 5.94 -14.05
C PRO A 13 18.53 4.53 -13.50
N GLY A 14 17.46 3.75 -13.37
CA GLY A 14 17.53 2.42 -12.78
C GLY A 14 16.36 1.53 -13.18
N ASP A 15 16.44 0.27 -12.76
CA ASP A 15 15.42 -0.75 -12.91
C ASP A 15 15.35 -1.60 -11.63
N LEU A 16 14.20 -1.59 -10.97
CA LEU A 16 13.94 -2.35 -9.73
C LEU A 16 14.16 -3.86 -9.87
N ARG A 17 14.12 -4.39 -11.10
CA ARG A 17 14.33 -5.82 -11.39
C ARG A 17 15.80 -6.23 -11.36
N ARG A 18 16.74 -5.27 -11.31
CA ARG A 18 18.18 -5.50 -11.43
C ARG A 18 18.88 -5.34 -10.09
N GLU A 19 20.01 -6.01 -9.94
CA GLU A 19 20.93 -5.76 -8.82
C GLU A 19 21.27 -4.26 -8.73
N ARG A 20 21.40 -3.76 -7.50
CA ARG A 20 21.57 -2.34 -7.19
C ARG A 20 20.54 -1.44 -7.87
N LEU A 21 19.34 -1.95 -8.14
CA LEU A 21 18.29 -1.28 -8.89
C LEU A 21 18.76 -0.79 -10.27
N GLY A 22 19.74 -1.47 -10.87
CA GLY A 22 20.34 -1.06 -12.15
C GLY A 22 21.26 0.17 -12.07
N LEU A 23 21.52 0.69 -10.87
CA LEU A 23 22.41 1.83 -10.65
C LEU A 23 23.87 1.47 -10.98
N THR A 24 24.61 2.47 -11.45
CA THR A 24 26.06 2.31 -11.60
C THR A 24 26.72 2.19 -10.22
N PRO A 25 27.90 1.56 -10.11
CA PRO A 25 28.64 1.53 -8.85
C PRO A 25 28.94 2.92 -8.28
N ALA A 26 29.13 3.92 -9.14
CA ALA A 26 29.37 5.30 -8.74
C ALA A 26 28.11 5.94 -8.15
N ASP A 27 26.94 5.76 -8.78
CA ASP A 27 25.67 6.26 -8.25
C ASP A 27 25.31 5.60 -6.92
N TRP A 28 25.49 4.27 -6.82
CA TRP A 28 25.27 3.54 -5.57
C TRP A 28 26.14 4.11 -4.45
N ALA A 29 27.45 4.25 -4.69
CA ALA A 29 28.38 4.80 -3.72
C ALA A 29 28.04 6.25 -3.34
N PHE A 30 27.63 7.07 -4.31
CA PHE A 30 27.18 8.43 -4.06
C PHE A 30 25.99 8.44 -3.11
N ILE A 31 24.92 7.69 -3.43
CA ILE A 31 23.71 7.63 -2.61
C ILE A 31 24.04 7.10 -1.21
N THR A 32 24.85 6.05 -1.08
CA THR A 32 25.21 5.51 0.26
C THR A 32 25.99 6.51 1.10
N THR A 33 26.74 7.44 0.50
CA THR A 33 27.45 8.49 1.26
C THR A 33 26.59 9.70 1.63
N GLN A 34 25.47 9.93 0.94
CA GLN A 34 24.67 11.15 1.08
C GLN A 34 23.30 10.93 1.71
N ALA A 35 22.71 9.73 1.58
CA ALA A 35 21.36 9.47 2.03
C ALA A 35 21.25 9.51 3.55
N ASP A 36 20.25 10.23 4.07
CA ASP A 36 19.90 10.24 5.49
C ASP A 36 18.71 9.33 5.83
N ALA A 37 17.90 8.99 4.82
CA ALA A 37 16.81 8.03 4.89
C ALA A 37 16.56 7.42 3.50
N ILE A 38 15.90 6.27 3.47
CA ILE A 38 15.43 5.62 2.25
C ILE A 38 13.92 5.46 2.33
N MET A 39 13.20 5.94 1.30
CA MET A 39 11.76 5.70 1.14
C MET A 39 11.51 4.84 -0.10
N HIS A 40 11.04 3.61 0.11
CA HIS A 40 10.70 2.68 -0.96
C HIS A 40 9.20 2.73 -1.28
N VAL A 41 8.86 3.51 -2.30
CA VAL A 41 7.49 3.59 -2.86
C VAL A 41 7.32 2.71 -4.10
N GLY A 42 8.39 2.54 -4.88
CA GLY A 42 8.36 1.87 -6.17
C GLY A 42 7.92 0.40 -6.08
N ALA A 43 6.93 0.03 -6.89
CA ALA A 43 6.47 -1.34 -7.05
C ALA A 43 5.81 -1.50 -8.41
N GLU A 44 5.76 -2.73 -8.90
CA GLU A 44 4.82 -3.10 -9.96
C GLU A 44 3.51 -3.55 -9.32
N VAL A 45 2.46 -2.75 -9.53
CA VAL A 45 1.11 -3.01 -9.01
C VAL A 45 0.30 -3.70 -10.10
N SER A 46 -0.03 -4.96 -9.91
CA SER A 46 -0.85 -5.72 -10.85
C SER A 46 -1.68 -6.78 -10.14
N HIS A 47 -3.00 -6.66 -10.23
CA HIS A 47 -3.97 -7.63 -9.71
C HIS A 47 -4.21 -8.82 -10.65
N THR A 48 -3.44 -8.91 -11.73
CA THR A 48 -3.54 -9.99 -12.73
C THR A 48 -2.28 -10.86 -12.81
N LYS A 49 -1.24 -10.49 -12.06
CA LYS A 49 0.07 -11.15 -12.06
C LYS A 49 0.27 -11.94 -10.77
N THR A 50 0.97 -13.06 -10.90
CA THR A 50 1.30 -13.93 -9.76
C THR A 50 2.47 -13.38 -8.97
N TYR A 51 2.62 -13.84 -7.73
CA TYR A 51 3.78 -13.56 -6.88
C TYR A 51 5.09 -13.85 -7.60
N SER A 52 5.20 -14.98 -8.29
CA SER A 52 6.44 -15.38 -8.98
C SER A 52 6.90 -14.37 -10.03
N THR A 53 5.95 -13.77 -10.76
CA THR A 53 6.25 -12.75 -11.78
C THR A 53 6.58 -11.38 -11.17
N LEU A 54 5.96 -11.03 -10.03
CA LEU A 54 6.17 -9.75 -9.35
C LEU A 54 7.35 -9.78 -8.36
N ARG A 55 7.83 -10.96 -7.97
CA ARG A 55 8.89 -11.12 -6.95
C ARG A 55 10.17 -10.37 -7.30
N SER A 56 10.60 -10.41 -8.56
CA SER A 56 11.86 -9.75 -8.97
C SER A 56 11.78 -8.23 -8.87
N VAL A 57 10.61 -7.63 -9.12
CA VAL A 57 10.44 -6.18 -9.13
C VAL A 57 10.05 -5.62 -7.78
N ASN A 58 9.30 -6.37 -6.96
CA ASN A 58 8.80 -5.89 -5.67
C ASN A 58 9.64 -6.38 -4.47
N VAL A 59 10.00 -7.67 -4.45
CA VAL A 59 10.69 -8.27 -3.30
C VAL A 59 12.20 -8.05 -3.40
N ALA A 60 12.80 -8.33 -4.56
CA ALA A 60 14.24 -8.18 -4.73
C ALA A 60 14.69 -6.71 -4.62
N SER A 61 13.90 -5.77 -5.15
CA SER A 61 14.18 -4.32 -5.00
C SER A 61 14.17 -3.88 -3.54
N THR A 62 13.23 -4.39 -2.74
CA THR A 62 13.15 -4.09 -1.30
C THR A 62 14.40 -4.60 -0.60
N ALA A 63 14.88 -5.80 -0.95
CA ALA A 63 16.11 -6.36 -0.39
C ALA A 63 17.35 -5.53 -0.78
N GLU A 64 17.44 -5.09 -2.04
CA GLU A 64 18.53 -4.21 -2.50
C GLU A 64 18.53 -2.87 -1.77
N LEU A 65 17.37 -2.24 -1.56
CA LEU A 65 17.29 -1.00 -0.78
C LEU A 65 17.62 -1.21 0.70
N ALA A 66 17.23 -2.35 1.28
CA ALA A 66 17.60 -2.67 2.66
C ALA A 66 19.12 -2.84 2.77
N ARG A 67 19.76 -3.44 1.77
CA ARG A 67 21.22 -3.46 1.64
C ARG A 67 21.81 -2.06 1.49
N LEU A 68 21.19 -1.16 0.72
CA LEU A 68 21.64 0.23 0.60
C LEU A 68 21.70 0.92 1.96
N CYS A 69 20.69 0.74 2.83
CA CYS A 69 20.72 1.26 4.20
C CYS A 69 21.94 0.77 5.00
N LEU A 70 22.29 -0.52 4.85
CA LEU A 70 23.45 -1.13 5.51
C LEU A 70 24.77 -0.61 4.93
N ASP A 71 24.87 -0.47 3.60
CA ASP A 71 26.06 0.08 2.95
C ASP A 71 26.26 1.56 3.31
N ALA A 72 25.18 2.32 3.43
CA ALA A 72 25.19 3.71 3.89
C ALA A 72 25.71 3.83 5.33
N GLN A 73 25.29 2.92 6.23
CA GLN A 73 25.83 2.85 7.58
C GLN A 73 27.36 2.78 7.59
N LEU A 74 27.90 1.84 6.81
CA LEU A 74 29.34 1.58 6.76
C LEU A 74 30.08 2.76 6.14
N SER A 75 29.55 3.30 5.05
CA SER A 75 30.15 4.42 4.31
C SER A 75 30.20 5.71 5.13
N GLN A 76 29.16 5.96 5.93
CA GLN A 76 29.03 7.17 6.75
C GLN A 76 29.61 6.99 8.16
N GLY A 77 30.07 5.78 8.53
CA GLY A 77 30.56 5.49 9.88
C GLY A 77 29.47 5.61 10.95
N ARG A 78 28.19 5.43 10.60
CA ARG A 78 27.07 5.60 11.52
C ARG A 78 26.92 4.39 12.43
N ARG A 79 26.50 4.66 13.67
CA ARG A 79 26.17 3.58 14.61
C ARG A 79 25.02 2.72 14.14
N ARG A 80 24.09 3.24 13.35
CA ARG A 80 22.94 2.51 12.81
C ARG A 80 22.79 2.76 11.31
N PRO A 81 22.16 1.83 10.55
CA PRO A 81 21.65 2.11 9.22
C PRO A 81 20.70 3.31 9.21
N VAL A 82 20.65 3.98 8.05
CA VAL A 82 19.66 5.05 7.82
C VAL A 82 18.23 4.47 7.88
N PRO A 83 17.24 5.24 8.36
CA PRO A 83 15.83 4.86 8.37
C PRO A 83 15.34 4.27 7.04
N PHE A 84 14.64 3.15 7.09
CA PHE A 84 13.97 2.56 5.93
C PHE A 84 12.47 2.74 6.04
N HIS A 85 11.86 3.49 5.13
CA HIS A 85 10.41 3.68 5.04
C HIS A 85 9.89 2.85 3.87
N PHE A 86 9.10 1.84 4.16
CA PHE A 86 8.46 0.96 3.18
C PHE A 86 7.00 1.36 3.01
N VAL A 87 6.60 1.76 1.79
CA VAL A 87 5.18 1.92 1.47
C VAL A 87 4.63 0.56 1.07
N SER A 88 3.84 -0.03 1.96
CA SER A 88 3.13 -1.29 1.78
C SER A 88 1.69 -1.05 1.32
N THR A 89 0.75 -1.91 1.68
CA THR A 89 -0.67 -1.80 1.30
C THR A 89 -1.58 -2.49 2.31
N GLY A 90 -2.80 -1.96 2.47
CA GLY A 90 -3.87 -2.64 3.20
C GLY A 90 -4.34 -3.96 2.55
N GLU A 91 -4.08 -4.20 1.26
CA GLU A 91 -4.51 -5.43 0.54
C GLU A 91 -3.94 -6.72 1.15
N ILE A 92 -2.90 -6.63 2.00
CA ILE A 92 -2.36 -7.75 2.75
C ILE A 92 -3.44 -8.41 3.64
N SER A 93 -4.46 -7.66 4.09
CA SER A 93 -5.55 -8.21 4.90
C SER A 93 -6.39 -9.25 4.17
N MET A 94 -6.33 -9.26 2.83
CA MET A 94 -7.06 -10.19 1.99
C MET A 94 -6.33 -11.53 1.81
N LEU A 95 -5.12 -11.69 2.36
CA LEU A 95 -4.34 -12.93 2.24
C LEU A 95 -4.70 -13.93 3.34
N GLY A 96 -4.44 -15.22 3.08
CA GLY A 96 -4.77 -16.33 3.96
C GLY A 96 -6.28 -16.51 4.07
N ASP A 97 -6.72 -16.92 5.26
CA ASP A 97 -8.14 -17.03 5.64
C ASP A 97 -8.81 -15.68 5.89
N GLY A 98 -8.14 -14.56 5.59
CA GLY A 98 -8.66 -13.19 5.70
C GLY A 98 -8.73 -12.65 7.13
N GLY A 99 -8.34 -13.44 8.13
CA GLY A 99 -8.55 -13.16 9.56
C GLY A 99 -10.04 -13.05 9.91
N GLU A 100 -10.42 -13.38 11.14
CA GLU A 100 -11.84 -13.29 11.57
C GLU A 100 -12.44 -11.87 11.48
N GLN A 101 -11.61 -10.83 11.26
CA GLN A 101 -12.04 -9.43 11.21
C GLN A 101 -11.88 -8.73 9.85
N GLY A 102 -11.27 -9.33 8.82
CA GLY A 102 -11.14 -8.71 7.48
C GLY A 102 -10.37 -7.36 7.44
N ALA A 103 -9.72 -6.97 8.54
CA ALA A 103 -9.01 -5.72 8.70
C ALA A 103 -7.65 -5.97 9.34
N LEU A 104 -6.59 -5.36 8.77
CA LEU A 104 -5.28 -5.33 9.39
C LEU A 104 -5.09 -4.01 10.13
N TYR A 105 -4.91 -4.11 11.44
CA TYR A 105 -4.58 -2.98 12.29
C TYR A 105 -3.07 -2.64 12.20
N GLU A 106 -2.64 -1.64 12.98
CA GLU A 106 -1.23 -1.24 13.16
C GLU A 106 -0.43 -2.30 13.93
N GLU A 107 -0.43 -3.53 13.41
CA GLU A 107 0.31 -4.65 13.97
C GLU A 107 1.21 -5.29 12.91
N SER A 108 2.27 -5.92 13.40
CA SER A 108 3.13 -6.77 12.62
C SER A 108 2.29 -7.83 11.92
N VAL A 109 2.58 -8.10 10.64
CA VAL A 109 1.93 -9.20 9.92
C VAL A 109 2.12 -10.57 10.60
N ARG A 110 3.02 -10.71 11.59
CA ARG A 110 3.37 -11.97 12.28
C ARG A 110 2.39 -12.17 13.41
N SER A 111 2.11 -11.09 14.14
CA SER A 111 1.10 -11.05 15.19
C SER A 111 -0.31 -11.22 14.60
N ALA A 112 -0.55 -10.62 13.42
CA ALA A 112 -1.82 -10.74 12.71
C ALA A 112 -2.14 -12.16 12.19
N ARG A 113 -1.20 -13.10 12.27
CA ARG A 113 -1.32 -14.49 11.79
C ARG A 113 -1.73 -14.64 10.31
N VAL A 114 -1.59 -13.58 9.52
CA VAL A 114 -1.78 -13.64 8.07
C VAL A 114 -0.63 -14.46 7.48
N VAL A 115 -0.97 -15.62 6.94
CA VAL A 115 -0.03 -16.51 6.24
C VAL A 115 -0.59 -16.81 4.86
N PRO A 116 -0.05 -16.20 3.79
CA PRO A 116 -0.52 -16.48 2.44
C PRO A 116 -0.19 -17.91 2.03
N ASP A 117 -1.10 -18.55 1.30
CA ASP A 117 -0.90 -19.88 0.72
C ASP A 117 -0.51 -19.81 -0.77
N GLN A 118 -0.53 -20.96 -1.45
CA GLN A 118 -0.21 -21.02 -2.88
C GLN A 118 -1.31 -20.40 -3.76
N ASP A 119 -2.57 -20.47 -3.33
CA ASP A 119 -3.68 -19.90 -4.09
C ASP A 119 -3.62 -18.38 -4.00
N ASP A 120 -3.28 -17.81 -2.83
CA ASP A 120 -2.96 -16.39 -2.69
C ASP A 120 -1.78 -15.96 -3.55
N ALA A 121 -0.72 -16.76 -3.61
CA ALA A 121 0.45 -16.45 -4.45
C ALA A 121 0.09 -16.37 -5.94
N VAL A 122 -0.95 -17.08 -6.38
CA VAL A 122 -1.44 -17.05 -7.77
C VAL A 122 -2.47 -15.94 -7.98
N ALA A 123 -3.48 -15.84 -7.11
CA ALA A 123 -4.63 -14.95 -7.27
C ALA A 123 -4.39 -13.52 -6.77
N LYS A 124 -3.56 -13.36 -5.72
CA LYS A 124 -3.30 -12.10 -5.00
C LYS A 124 -1.80 -11.78 -4.98
N GLY A 125 -1.14 -11.98 -6.13
CA GLY A 125 0.32 -11.93 -6.25
C GLY A 125 0.95 -10.63 -5.77
N TYR A 126 0.32 -9.48 -6.03
CA TYR A 126 0.81 -8.19 -5.55
C TYR A 126 0.80 -8.10 -4.02
N ALA A 127 -0.35 -8.36 -3.38
CA ALA A 127 -0.48 -8.39 -1.93
C ALA A 127 0.52 -9.38 -1.29
N ALA A 128 0.68 -10.57 -1.88
CA ALA A 128 1.65 -11.56 -1.44
C ALA A 128 3.10 -11.01 -1.49
N THR A 129 3.48 -10.26 -2.53
CA THR A 129 4.81 -9.62 -2.56
C THR A 129 4.99 -8.60 -1.44
N LYS A 130 3.97 -7.78 -1.17
CA LYS A 130 4.02 -6.77 -0.09
C LYS A 130 4.12 -7.42 1.29
N TRP A 131 3.39 -8.50 1.54
CA TRP A 131 3.51 -9.29 2.78
C TRP A 131 4.93 -9.85 2.96
N VAL A 132 5.54 -10.39 1.89
CA VAL A 132 6.92 -10.90 1.93
C VAL A 132 7.92 -9.78 2.23
N CYS A 133 7.73 -8.60 1.65
CA CYS A 133 8.57 -7.43 1.94
C CYS A 133 8.48 -7.00 3.41
N GLU A 134 7.26 -6.88 3.97
CA GLU A 134 7.07 -6.55 5.38
C GLU A 134 7.75 -7.60 6.28
N ARG A 135 7.52 -8.89 6.02
CA ARG A 135 8.18 -9.98 6.74
C ARG A 135 9.69 -9.90 6.72
N MET A 136 10.26 -9.68 5.54
CA MET A 136 11.69 -9.59 5.36
C MET A 136 12.28 -8.42 6.14
N LEU A 137 11.65 -7.25 6.06
CA LEU A 137 12.11 -6.04 6.75
C LEU A 137 11.97 -6.17 8.28
N GLU A 138 10.87 -6.73 8.77
CA GLU A 138 10.71 -7.03 10.20
C GLU A 138 11.79 -7.99 10.71
N ASN A 139 12.06 -9.07 9.98
CA ASN A 139 13.13 -10.01 10.35
C ASN A 139 14.51 -9.31 10.39
N LEU A 140 14.80 -8.43 9.42
CA LEU A 140 16.07 -7.68 9.39
C LEU A 140 16.22 -6.71 10.58
N ALA A 141 15.11 -6.07 10.97
CA ALA A 141 15.09 -5.18 12.13
C ALA A 141 15.29 -5.94 13.45
N GLU A 142 14.71 -7.14 13.58
CA GLU A 142 14.81 -8.00 14.75
C GLU A 142 16.15 -8.72 14.88
N GLU A 143 16.67 -9.30 13.79
CA GLU A 143 17.90 -10.12 13.79
C GLU A 143 19.08 -9.31 14.34
N LYS A 144 19.25 -8.07 13.87
CA LYS A 144 20.31 -7.19 14.36
C LYS A 144 20.07 -6.64 15.76
N ALA A 145 18.85 -6.66 16.27
CA ALA A 145 18.59 -6.32 17.68
C ALA A 145 18.97 -7.49 18.60
N SER A 146 18.75 -8.74 18.16
CA SER A 146 19.08 -9.94 18.94
C SER A 146 20.59 -10.15 19.13
N CYS A 147 21.42 -9.78 18.15
CA CYS A 147 22.89 -9.82 18.25
C CYS A 147 23.48 -8.80 19.25
N GLN A 148 22.67 -7.93 19.85
CA GLN A 148 23.11 -6.84 20.75
C GLN A 148 22.99 -7.15 22.24
N GLN A 149 22.58 -8.36 22.63
CA GLN A 149 22.53 -8.74 24.05
C GLN A 149 23.92 -9.01 24.67
N GLY A 150 25.01 -8.77 23.93
CA GLY A 150 26.38 -8.77 24.47
C GLY A 150 26.94 -7.34 24.60
N ASP A 151 27.69 -7.08 25.68
CA ASP A 151 28.26 -5.77 26.09
C ASP A 151 29.27 -5.12 25.10
N ASP A 152 29.27 -5.50 23.82
CA ASP A 152 30.14 -4.91 22.80
C ASP A 152 29.62 -3.54 22.36
N ALA A 153 30.09 -2.50 23.05
CA ALA A 153 29.84 -1.08 22.79
C ALA A 153 30.27 -0.58 21.38
N GLY A 154 30.80 -1.46 20.53
CA GLY A 154 31.21 -1.22 19.15
C GLY A 154 30.33 -1.88 18.08
N ALA A 155 29.28 -2.63 18.44
CA ALA A 155 28.43 -3.31 17.47
C ALA A 155 27.46 -2.35 16.75
N ALA A 156 27.31 -2.55 15.44
CA ALA A 156 26.34 -1.85 14.59
C ALA A 156 24.90 -2.04 15.12
N GLY A 157 24.14 -0.94 15.15
CA GLY A 157 22.71 -0.87 15.43
C GLY A 157 21.84 -1.69 14.47
N PRO A 158 20.66 -2.20 14.88
CA PRO A 158 19.65 -2.67 13.94
C PRO A 158 19.20 -1.60 12.97
N LEU A 159 18.77 -2.07 11.79
CA LEU A 159 17.99 -1.30 10.84
C LEU A 159 16.66 -0.92 11.50
N ARG A 160 16.28 0.35 11.42
CA ARG A 160 14.93 0.78 11.77
C ARG A 160 14.06 0.82 10.53
N VAL A 161 12.86 0.26 10.66
CA VAL A 161 11.90 0.14 9.55
C VAL A 161 10.59 0.81 9.94
N TRP A 162 10.06 1.62 9.03
CA TRP A 162 8.70 2.13 9.07
C TRP A 162 7.91 1.47 7.96
N ILE A 163 6.78 0.84 8.29
CA ILE A 163 5.88 0.22 7.32
C ILE A 163 4.62 1.07 7.25
N HIS A 164 4.40 1.70 6.10
CA HIS A 164 3.23 2.53 5.83
C HIS A 164 2.20 1.73 5.05
N ARG A 165 0.99 1.54 5.57
CA ARG A 165 -0.08 0.81 4.86
C ARG A 165 -1.22 1.76 4.48
N PRO A 166 -1.10 2.53 3.38
CA PRO A 166 -2.22 3.32 2.90
C PRO A 166 -3.38 2.41 2.46
N SER A 167 -4.61 2.88 2.68
CA SER A 167 -5.81 2.31 2.06
C SER A 167 -5.88 2.67 0.57
N SER A 168 -7.03 2.46 -0.10
CA SER A 168 -7.13 2.74 -1.53
C SER A 168 -6.95 4.23 -1.80
N ILE A 169 -5.80 4.60 -2.36
CA ILE A 169 -5.48 6.00 -2.64
C ILE A 169 -6.42 6.54 -3.72
N THR A 170 -7.05 7.67 -3.45
CA THR A 170 -7.89 8.39 -4.40
C THR A 170 -7.18 9.64 -4.89
N THR A 171 -7.29 9.86 -6.19
CA THR A 171 -6.68 10.98 -6.91
C THR A 171 -7.77 11.70 -7.67
N PRO A 172 -8.34 12.79 -7.12
CA PRO A 172 -9.45 13.52 -7.75
C PRO A 172 -9.17 14.01 -9.17
N GLN A 173 -7.88 14.10 -9.54
CA GLN A 173 -7.39 14.64 -10.80
C GLN A 173 -6.97 13.55 -11.81
N ASP A 174 -7.00 12.28 -11.43
CA ASP A 174 -6.57 11.17 -12.29
C ASP A 174 -7.77 10.39 -12.82
N GLU A 175 -8.14 10.65 -14.07
CA GLU A 175 -9.21 9.91 -14.75
C GLU A 175 -8.89 8.41 -14.88
N SER A 176 -7.60 8.01 -14.90
CA SER A 176 -7.19 6.60 -14.96
C SER A 176 -7.46 5.86 -13.65
N ALA A 177 -7.46 6.59 -12.53
CA ALA A 177 -7.85 6.08 -11.22
C ALA A 177 -9.37 5.91 -11.06
N MET A 178 -10.17 6.36 -12.04
CA MET A 178 -11.63 6.23 -12.08
C MET A 178 -12.13 5.53 -13.35
N GLY A 179 -11.24 4.89 -14.12
CA GLY A 179 -11.55 4.20 -15.39
C GLY A 179 -11.48 2.68 -15.33
N PRO A 180 -11.52 1.98 -16.48
CA PRO A 180 -11.41 0.53 -16.54
C PRO A 180 -10.06 0.00 -16.03
N ASP A 181 -9.01 0.85 -16.02
CA ASP A 181 -7.67 0.52 -15.55
C ASP A 181 -7.43 0.85 -14.06
N ALA A 182 -8.43 1.41 -13.38
CA ALA A 182 -8.34 1.83 -11.98
C ALA A 182 -7.98 0.68 -11.01
N PRO A 183 -7.45 0.97 -9.79
CA PRO A 183 -7.28 -0.04 -8.75
C PRO A 183 -8.59 -0.76 -8.41
N ILE A 184 -8.50 -1.92 -7.76
CA ILE A 184 -9.62 -2.87 -7.68
C ILE A 184 -10.91 -2.27 -7.09
N LEU A 185 -10.81 -1.49 -5.99
CA LEU A 185 -11.96 -0.87 -5.32
C LEU A 185 -12.54 0.32 -6.12
N PRO A 186 -11.73 1.30 -6.57
CA PRO A 186 -12.18 2.31 -7.55
C PRO A 186 -12.87 1.73 -8.79
N ARG A 187 -12.38 0.60 -9.30
CA ARG A 187 -12.94 -0.09 -10.46
C ARG A 187 -14.34 -0.65 -10.19
N VAL A 188 -14.63 -1.13 -8.97
CA VAL A 188 -16.00 -1.53 -8.56
C VAL A 188 -16.93 -0.33 -8.63
N LEU A 189 -16.50 0.85 -8.17
CA LEU A 189 -17.30 2.07 -8.26
C LEU A 189 -17.53 2.48 -9.73
N PHE A 190 -16.50 2.43 -10.57
CA PHE A 190 -16.59 2.75 -12.00
C PHE A 190 -17.63 1.88 -12.72
N TYR A 191 -17.51 0.56 -12.66
CA TYR A 191 -18.47 -0.33 -13.32
C TYR A 191 -19.85 -0.25 -12.67
N SER A 192 -19.95 0.05 -11.37
CA SER A 192 -21.26 0.23 -10.73
C SER A 192 -22.00 1.47 -11.26
N ARG A 193 -21.28 2.57 -11.49
CA ARG A 193 -21.81 3.77 -12.16
C ARG A 193 -22.25 3.46 -13.59
N LEU A 194 -21.39 2.75 -14.35
CA LEU A 194 -21.66 2.41 -15.75
C LEU A 194 -22.88 1.48 -15.91
N LEU A 195 -22.99 0.47 -15.05
CA LEU A 195 -24.08 -0.51 -15.08
C LEU A 195 -25.38 0.00 -14.45
N ARG A 196 -25.32 1.12 -13.71
CA ARG A 196 -26.39 1.53 -12.78
C ARG A 196 -26.79 0.36 -11.86
N ALA A 197 -25.80 -0.40 -11.39
CA ALA A 197 -25.99 -1.56 -10.54
C ALA A 197 -24.82 -1.77 -9.57
N VAL A 198 -25.11 -2.20 -8.35
CA VAL A 198 -24.12 -2.49 -7.31
C VAL A 198 -24.15 -3.97 -6.95
N PRO A 199 -23.01 -4.56 -6.54
CA PRO A 199 -22.99 -5.93 -6.02
C PRO A 199 -23.76 -6.01 -4.69
N SER A 200 -24.70 -6.95 -4.59
CA SER A 200 -25.57 -7.12 -3.41
C SER A 200 -25.07 -8.16 -2.41
N GLU A 201 -24.19 -9.06 -2.85
CA GLU A 201 -23.73 -10.25 -2.12
C GLU A 201 -22.19 -10.26 -2.07
N MET A 202 -21.60 -9.45 -1.19
CA MET A 202 -20.31 -9.79 -0.59
C MET A 202 -20.63 -10.27 0.82
N GLU A 203 -21.23 -11.46 0.92
CA GLU A 203 -21.59 -12.07 2.19
C GLU A 203 -20.39 -12.88 2.71
N VAL A 204 -19.68 -12.35 3.70
CA VAL A 204 -18.82 -13.16 4.57
C VAL A 204 -19.61 -13.41 5.85
N GLY A 205 -20.16 -14.62 6.01
CA GLY A 205 -20.80 -15.06 7.26
C GLY A 205 -22.17 -14.45 7.58
N GLY A 206 -23.00 -14.15 6.57
CA GLY A 206 -24.40 -13.71 6.79
C GLY A 206 -24.57 -12.25 7.22
N ARG A 207 -23.54 -11.43 7.03
CA ARG A 207 -23.63 -9.97 6.97
C ARG A 207 -23.09 -9.54 5.61
N ILE A 208 -23.70 -8.53 4.97
CA ILE A 208 -23.05 -7.80 3.88
C ILE A 208 -21.78 -7.21 4.51
N GLY A 209 -20.63 -7.83 4.27
CA GLY A 209 -19.43 -7.64 5.07
C GLY A 209 -18.32 -7.11 4.19
N GLY A 210 -17.91 -5.87 4.42
CA GLY A 210 -16.77 -5.27 3.76
C GLY A 210 -16.92 -3.76 3.66
N SER A 211 -15.83 -3.07 3.92
CA SER A 211 -15.75 -1.63 3.80
C SER A 211 -14.68 -1.26 2.77
N LEU A 212 -14.99 -0.25 1.96
CA LEU A 212 -14.06 0.33 1.02
C LEU A 212 -13.40 1.51 1.73
N ASP A 213 -12.16 1.32 2.17
CA ASP A 213 -11.37 2.37 2.80
C ASP A 213 -10.58 3.14 1.72
N PHE A 214 -10.83 4.45 1.66
CA PHE A 214 -10.20 5.37 0.73
C PHE A 214 -9.41 6.46 1.45
N ILE A 215 -8.29 6.88 0.86
CA ILE A 215 -7.50 8.00 1.35
C ILE A 215 -7.06 8.94 0.22
N PRO A 216 -7.24 10.27 0.35
CA PRO A 216 -6.72 11.20 -0.64
C PRO A 216 -5.19 11.12 -0.74
N LEU A 217 -4.65 11.20 -1.97
CA LEU A 217 -3.20 11.18 -2.22
C LEU A 217 -2.43 12.20 -1.38
N ASP A 218 -2.90 13.45 -1.33
CA ASP A 218 -2.20 14.52 -0.62
C ASP A 218 -2.11 14.25 0.88
N THR A 219 -3.17 13.70 1.47
CA THR A 219 -3.18 13.25 2.86
C THR A 219 -2.20 12.10 3.05
N ALA A 220 -2.21 11.12 2.16
CA ALA A 220 -1.30 9.98 2.28
C ALA A 220 0.17 10.35 2.13
N ALA A 221 0.49 11.22 1.20
CA ALA A 221 1.84 11.73 1.01
C ALA A 221 2.28 12.58 2.21
N GLY A 222 1.41 13.48 2.70
CA GLY A 222 1.68 14.35 3.84
C GLY A 222 2.05 13.55 5.10
N ASP A 223 1.20 12.61 5.52
CA ASP A 223 1.44 11.79 6.71
C ASP A 223 2.75 11.01 6.63
N ILE A 224 3.02 10.39 5.47
CA ILE A 224 4.26 9.60 5.28
C ILE A 224 5.48 10.51 5.37
N VAL A 225 5.44 11.69 4.74
CA VAL A 225 6.54 12.67 4.77
C VAL A 225 6.77 13.18 6.20
N ASP A 226 5.73 13.49 6.95
CA ASP A 226 5.85 13.94 8.35
C ASP A 226 6.56 12.89 9.21
N VAL A 227 6.23 11.60 9.02
CA VAL A 227 6.89 10.49 9.72
C VAL A 227 8.36 10.35 9.29
N VAL A 228 8.67 10.52 7.99
CA VAL A 228 10.05 10.50 7.48
C VAL A 228 10.87 11.62 8.12
N MET A 229 10.35 12.85 8.12
CA MET A 229 11.04 14.01 8.69
C MET A 229 11.30 13.83 10.19
N ALA A 230 10.29 13.37 10.95
CA ALA A 230 10.45 13.09 12.38
C ALA A 230 11.53 12.01 12.64
N SER A 231 11.59 10.96 11.82
CA SER A 231 12.60 9.90 11.97
C SER A 231 14.03 10.38 11.68
N CYS A 232 14.18 11.34 10.77
CA CYS A 232 15.46 11.96 10.44
C CYS A 232 15.94 12.85 11.60
N ASP A 233 15.03 13.64 12.18
CA ASP A 233 15.30 14.49 13.34
C ASP A 233 15.70 13.65 14.57
N GLU A 234 15.03 12.52 14.82
CA GLU A 234 15.41 11.58 15.88
C GLU A 234 16.81 10.99 15.66
N ALA A 235 17.12 10.61 14.42
CA ALA A 235 18.42 10.06 14.05
C ALA A 235 19.56 11.09 14.18
N ALA A 236 19.27 12.37 13.90
CA ALA A 236 20.22 13.47 14.05
C ALA A 236 20.39 13.91 15.52
N GLY A 237 19.30 13.90 16.30
CA GLY A 237 19.27 14.36 17.68
C GLY A 237 19.79 13.36 18.72
N GLY A 238 20.10 12.12 18.32
CA GLY A 238 20.62 11.08 19.22
C GLY A 238 19.64 10.61 20.31
N LYS A 239 18.38 11.07 20.26
CA LYS A 239 17.27 10.67 21.13
C LYS A 239 16.35 9.76 20.32
N GLU A 240 16.73 8.49 20.24
CA GLU A 240 16.02 7.52 19.41
C GLU A 240 15.14 6.65 20.29
N SER A 241 13.86 7.02 20.45
CA SER A 241 12.88 6.26 21.25
C SER A 241 12.01 5.31 20.43
N ALA A 242 12.01 5.41 19.10
CA ALA A 242 11.19 4.58 18.24
C ALA A 242 11.64 3.10 18.27
N PRO A 243 10.71 2.13 18.26
CA PRO A 243 11.01 0.70 18.17
C PRO A 243 11.72 0.35 16.86
N ALA A 244 12.34 -0.85 16.80
CA ALA A 244 13.04 -1.33 15.62
C ALA A 244 12.14 -1.43 14.38
N VAL A 245 10.86 -1.73 14.60
CA VAL A 245 9.80 -1.68 13.59
C VAL A 245 8.70 -0.76 14.09
N THR A 246 8.37 0.26 13.30
CA THR A 246 7.23 1.15 13.52
C THR A 246 6.21 0.91 12.42
N MET A 247 5.00 0.52 12.79
CA MET A 247 3.88 0.45 11.85
C MET A 247 3.21 1.82 11.81
N GLY A 248 3.11 2.42 10.62
CA GLY A 248 2.35 3.65 10.40
C GLY A 248 1.07 3.34 9.65
N CYS A 249 -0.10 3.62 10.24
CA CYS A 249 -1.25 3.92 9.40
C CYS A 249 -1.19 5.37 8.97
N VAL A 250 -1.52 5.57 7.71
CA VAL A 250 -1.86 6.89 7.19
C VAL A 250 -3.26 7.19 7.70
N ARG A 251 -3.43 8.18 8.57
CA ARG A 251 -4.68 8.43 9.29
C ARG A 251 -5.27 9.74 8.80
N SER A 252 -6.45 9.68 8.20
CA SER A 252 -7.30 10.87 8.05
C SER A 252 -8.29 10.91 9.22
N GLU A 253 -8.67 12.11 9.65
CA GLU A 253 -9.50 12.42 10.83
C GLU A 253 -10.90 11.74 10.85
N GLY A 254 -11.25 10.91 9.87
CA GLY A 254 -12.53 10.23 9.68
C GLY A 254 -12.68 8.82 10.29
N GLY A 255 -11.64 8.26 10.94
CA GLY A 255 -11.79 7.05 11.75
C GLY A 255 -11.79 5.70 10.99
N GLY A 256 -11.15 5.62 9.82
CA GLY A 256 -10.85 4.34 9.18
C GLY A 256 -9.70 3.58 9.86
N VAL A 257 -9.63 2.26 9.64
CA VAL A 257 -8.54 1.41 10.15
C VAL A 257 -7.22 1.72 9.43
N THR A 258 -7.27 2.18 8.17
CA THR A 258 -6.09 2.46 7.33
C THR A 258 -6.20 3.70 6.42
N GLY A 259 -7.32 4.45 6.47
CA GLY A 259 -7.54 5.64 5.65
C GLY A 259 -8.66 6.55 6.16
N GLY A 260 -9.18 7.41 5.27
CA GLY A 260 -10.03 8.56 5.65
C GLY A 260 -11.52 8.36 5.46
N THR A 261 -11.93 7.85 4.30
CA THR A 261 -13.34 7.62 3.99
C THR A 261 -13.61 6.13 3.92
N VAL A 262 -14.38 5.62 4.86
CA VAL A 262 -14.85 4.24 4.88
C VAL A 262 -16.25 4.19 4.28
N LEU A 263 -16.38 3.55 3.12
CA LEU A 263 -17.66 3.30 2.47
C LEU A 263 -18.06 1.85 2.67
N GLU A 264 -19.03 1.61 3.54
CA GLU A 264 -19.62 0.28 3.74
C GLU A 264 -20.30 -0.18 2.45
N LEU A 265 -20.02 -1.42 2.02
CA LEU A 265 -20.67 -1.98 0.83
C LEU A 265 -22.20 -2.04 0.97
N ALA A 266 -22.69 -2.19 2.19
CA ALA A 266 -24.11 -2.16 2.51
C ALA A 266 -24.78 -0.81 2.13
N THR A 267 -24.04 0.31 2.21
CA THR A 267 -24.56 1.66 1.90
C THR A 267 -24.10 2.17 0.53
N LEU A 268 -23.29 1.39 -0.20
CA LEU A 268 -22.76 1.76 -1.52
C LEU A 268 -23.86 2.22 -2.49
N ARG A 269 -25.01 1.56 -2.48
CA ARG A 269 -26.15 1.94 -3.32
C ARG A 269 -26.63 3.35 -3.00
N GLU A 270 -26.84 3.64 -1.72
CA GLU A 270 -27.36 4.92 -1.24
C GLU A 270 -26.36 6.05 -1.54
N PHE A 271 -25.07 5.75 -1.37
CA PHE A 271 -23.99 6.66 -1.73
C PHE A 271 -24.03 7.05 -3.21
N LEU A 272 -24.09 6.07 -4.12
CA LEU A 272 -24.12 6.33 -5.57
C LEU A 272 -25.42 7.02 -6.01
N GLU A 273 -26.55 6.73 -5.37
CA GLU A 273 -27.82 7.43 -5.61
C GLU A 273 -27.73 8.91 -5.20
N ALA A 274 -27.17 9.20 -4.00
CA ALA A 274 -26.98 10.57 -3.50
C ALA A 274 -25.96 11.37 -4.33
N GLU A 275 -24.86 10.73 -4.76
CA GLU A 275 -23.85 11.34 -5.63
C GLU A 275 -24.45 11.74 -6.99
N ALA A 276 -25.24 10.84 -7.60
CA ALA A 276 -25.90 11.12 -8.88
C ALA A 276 -26.88 12.29 -8.78
N GLU A 277 -27.62 12.40 -7.66
CA GLU A 277 -28.54 13.53 -7.41
C GLU A 277 -27.82 14.87 -7.27
N GLN A 278 -26.64 14.88 -6.67
CA GLN A 278 -25.82 16.09 -6.52
C GLN A 278 -25.16 16.51 -7.84
N SER A 279 -24.67 15.54 -8.62
CA SER A 279 -24.04 15.77 -9.93
C SER A 279 -25.04 16.23 -11.00
N GLU A 280 -26.28 15.74 -10.94
CA GLU A 280 -27.37 16.10 -11.86
C GLU A 280 -28.07 17.44 -11.52
N GLY A 281 -27.49 18.25 -10.62
CA GLY A 281 -28.03 19.48 -10.03
C GLY A 281 -29.13 20.23 -10.81
N ALA A 282 -30.25 20.49 -10.12
CA ALA A 282 -31.34 21.39 -10.51
C ALA A 282 -32.03 21.08 -11.85
N ARG A 283 -32.42 19.82 -12.08
CA ARG A 283 -33.40 19.49 -13.13
C ARG A 283 -34.80 19.30 -12.54
N GLU A 284 -35.77 19.82 -13.29
CA GLU A 284 -37.17 20.06 -12.94
C GLU A 284 -37.85 18.95 -12.13
N GLU A 285 -38.75 19.36 -11.22
CA GLU A 285 -39.68 18.51 -10.48
C GLU A 285 -40.38 17.53 -11.45
N GLY A 286 -39.92 16.28 -11.49
CA GLY A 286 -40.53 15.23 -12.31
C GLY A 286 -39.59 14.16 -12.89
N GLN A 287 -38.26 14.37 -12.89
CA GLN A 287 -37.33 13.31 -13.31
C GLN A 287 -37.17 12.24 -12.21
N LYS A 288 -37.28 10.96 -12.62
CA LYS A 288 -37.17 9.80 -11.71
C LYS A 288 -35.77 9.77 -11.09
N LYS A 289 -35.73 9.69 -9.75
CA LYS A 289 -34.54 9.41 -8.92
C LYS A 289 -33.61 8.41 -9.63
N ALA A 290 -32.32 8.73 -9.73
CA ALA A 290 -31.32 7.81 -10.25
C ALA A 290 -31.42 6.49 -9.48
N ARG A 291 -31.74 5.39 -10.16
CA ARG A 291 -32.03 4.10 -9.51
C ARG A 291 -30.93 3.11 -9.82
N PHE A 292 -30.20 2.69 -8.79
CA PHE A 292 -29.21 1.62 -8.90
C PHE A 292 -29.86 0.27 -8.53
N GLN A 293 -29.56 -0.77 -9.30
CA GLN A 293 -30.02 -2.13 -8.99
C GLN A 293 -29.00 -2.86 -8.11
N ALA A 294 -29.45 -3.52 -7.05
CA ALA A 294 -28.60 -4.45 -6.30
C ALA A 294 -28.68 -5.83 -6.99
N VAL A 295 -27.54 -6.40 -7.39
CA VAL A 295 -27.47 -7.70 -8.09
C VAL A 295 -26.34 -8.58 -7.52
N PRO A 296 -26.48 -9.93 -7.53
CA PRO A 296 -25.43 -10.86 -7.06
C PRO A 296 -24.06 -10.56 -7.68
N LEU A 297 -22.97 -10.78 -6.92
CA LEU A 297 -21.61 -10.42 -7.36
C LEU A 297 -21.22 -11.10 -8.67
N SER A 298 -21.51 -12.39 -8.85
CA SER A 298 -21.36 -13.10 -10.14
C SER A 298 -22.07 -12.38 -11.29
N LYS A 299 -23.35 -12.04 -11.12
CA LYS A 299 -24.14 -11.35 -12.16
C LYS A 299 -23.63 -9.93 -12.42
N TRP A 300 -23.18 -9.22 -11.39
CA TRP A 300 -22.55 -7.93 -11.54
C TRP A 300 -21.26 -8.06 -12.36
N THR A 301 -20.44 -9.06 -12.03
CA THR A 301 -19.16 -9.37 -12.66
C THR A 301 -19.33 -9.72 -14.14
N ASP A 302 -20.30 -10.57 -14.47
CA ASP A 302 -20.61 -10.93 -15.87
C ASP A 302 -21.00 -9.71 -16.70
N ARG A 303 -21.80 -8.81 -16.11
CA ARG A 303 -22.21 -7.55 -16.76
C ARG A 303 -21.03 -6.60 -16.93
N ALA A 304 -20.15 -6.50 -15.93
CA ALA A 304 -18.95 -5.68 -16.00
C ALA A 304 -17.96 -6.21 -17.05
N GLU A 305 -17.78 -7.53 -17.14
CA GLU A 305 -16.93 -8.19 -18.14
C GLU A 305 -17.44 -7.93 -19.57
N ALA A 306 -18.76 -7.96 -19.78
CA ALA A 306 -19.37 -7.59 -21.05
C ALA A 306 -19.11 -6.13 -21.46
N LEU A 307 -18.76 -5.25 -20.51
CA LEU A 307 -18.42 -3.84 -20.75
C LEU A 307 -16.91 -3.57 -20.71
N GLY A 308 -16.07 -4.60 -20.66
CA GLY A 308 -14.61 -4.49 -20.75
C GLY A 308 -13.86 -4.71 -19.45
N LEU A 309 -14.49 -5.21 -18.37
CA LEU A 309 -13.75 -5.66 -17.19
C LEU A 309 -12.81 -6.82 -17.58
N HIS A 310 -11.53 -6.69 -17.23
CA HIS A 310 -10.53 -7.68 -17.61
C HIS A 310 -10.89 -9.08 -17.06
N PRO A 311 -10.82 -10.17 -17.87
CA PRO A 311 -11.27 -11.51 -17.47
C PRO A 311 -10.61 -12.07 -16.20
N LEU A 312 -9.34 -11.75 -15.96
CA LEU A 312 -8.63 -12.16 -14.73
C LEU A 312 -9.21 -11.50 -13.48
N LEU A 313 -9.66 -10.25 -13.57
CA LEU A 313 -10.33 -9.57 -12.45
C LEU A 313 -11.75 -10.09 -12.26
N ALA A 314 -12.44 -10.41 -13.34
CA ALA A 314 -13.72 -11.08 -13.28
C ALA A 314 -13.58 -12.47 -12.60
N GLY A 315 -12.52 -13.21 -12.91
CA GLY A 315 -12.15 -14.44 -12.20
C GLY A 315 -11.90 -14.22 -10.70
N LEU A 316 -11.16 -13.16 -10.35
CA LEU A 316 -10.92 -12.80 -8.95
C LEU A 316 -12.22 -12.49 -8.19
N PHE A 317 -13.13 -11.71 -8.78
CA PHE A 317 -14.43 -11.41 -8.15
C PHE A 317 -15.33 -12.64 -8.01
N ARG A 318 -15.30 -13.57 -8.98
CA ARG A 318 -16.03 -14.84 -8.89
C ARG A 318 -15.45 -15.78 -7.82
N GLY A 319 -14.16 -15.68 -7.52
CA GLY A 319 -13.51 -16.47 -6.47
C GLY A 319 -13.81 -16.02 -5.03
N VAL A 320 -14.60 -14.95 -4.86
CA VAL A 320 -15.07 -14.45 -3.56
C VAL A 320 -16.42 -15.09 -3.16
N GLU A 321 -17.12 -15.75 -4.10
CA GLU A 321 -18.35 -16.53 -3.84
C GLU A 321 -18.04 -17.92 -3.26
#